data_AF-A0A9D7PUM6-F1
#
_entry.id   AF-A0A9D7PUM6-F1
#
_cell.length_a   1.000
_cell.length_b   1.000
_cell.length_c   1.000
_cell.angle_alpha   90.00
_cell.angle_beta   90.00
_cell.angle_gamma   90.00
#
_symmetry.space_group_name_H-M   'P 1'
#
loop_
_entity.id
_entity.type
_entity.pdbx_description
1 polymer ?
#
loop_
_entity_poly.entity_id
_entity_poly.type
_entity_poly.pdbx_seq_one_letter_code
_entity_poly.pdbx_strand_id
1 'polypeptide(L)'
;MNFGAMVCKPSSPLCPQCPFQNFCLAYQRHQVDCIPVKKVKAKKTNRYFHYFIIKDTKAHKTILQQRKKSDIWHLLFQFPLIETNENMLLSFDNIMEGLIKQKCELSHVSFLDTEIFHQTSPTRISILLYIK
;
A
#
# COMPACT_ATOMS: atom_id res chain seq x y z
N MET A 1 -5.96 -16.67 -19.33
CA MET A 1 -5.91 -18.16 -19.24
C MET A 1 -6.50 -18.57 -17.89
N ASN A 2 -7.61 -19.32 -17.84
CA ASN A 2 -8.50 -19.45 -16.66
C ASN A 2 -8.55 -20.85 -15.98
N PHE A 3 -7.65 -21.77 -16.34
CA PHE A 3 -7.71 -23.17 -15.89
C PHE A 3 -7.68 -23.35 -14.35
N GLY A 4 -6.78 -22.64 -13.65
CA GLY A 4 -6.71 -22.69 -12.18
C GLY A 4 -7.87 -21.99 -11.46
N ALA A 5 -8.64 -21.16 -12.17
CA ALA A 5 -9.83 -20.51 -11.61
C ALA A 5 -11.09 -21.36 -11.79
N MET A 6 -11.17 -22.14 -12.87
CA MET A 6 -12.37 -22.89 -13.24
C MET A 6 -12.30 -24.38 -12.89
N VAL A 7 -11.13 -25.02 -13.05
CA VAL A 7 -10.96 -26.48 -12.92
C VAL A 7 -10.08 -26.84 -11.72
N CYS A 8 -8.81 -26.45 -11.73
CA CYS A 8 -7.86 -26.71 -10.65
C CYS A 8 -7.93 -25.62 -9.57
N LYS A 9 -9.10 -25.50 -8.94
CA LYS A 9 -9.42 -24.45 -7.96
C LYS A 9 -8.65 -24.66 -6.65
N PRO A 10 -8.33 -23.57 -5.90
CA PRO A 10 -7.68 -23.68 -4.59
C PRO A 10 -8.48 -24.49 -3.56
N SER A 11 -9.81 -24.51 -3.70
CA SER A 11 -10.72 -25.32 -2.90
C SER A 11 -11.66 -26.09 -3.81
N SER A 12 -11.90 -27.37 -3.48
CA SER A 12 -12.82 -28.27 -4.21
C SER A 12 -12.56 -28.30 -5.72
N PRO A 13 -11.34 -28.70 -6.16
CA PRO A 13 -10.99 -28.78 -7.57
C PRO A 13 -11.83 -29.83 -8.31
N LEU A 14 -12.17 -29.56 -9.57
CA LEU A 14 -13.00 -30.41 -10.41
C LEU A 14 -12.14 -31.50 -11.07
N CYS A 15 -11.44 -32.30 -10.26
CA CYS A 15 -10.54 -33.34 -10.76
C CYS A 15 -11.18 -34.34 -11.73
N PRO A 16 -12.44 -34.80 -11.53
CA PRO A 16 -13.10 -35.71 -12.48
C PRO A 16 -13.37 -35.11 -13.86
N GLN A 17 -13.37 -33.78 -13.98
CA GLN A 17 -13.58 -33.04 -15.23
C GLN A 17 -12.26 -32.47 -15.77
N CYS A 18 -11.13 -32.77 -15.13
CA CYS A 18 -9.85 -32.22 -15.48
C CYS A 18 -9.26 -32.98 -16.70
N PRO A 19 -8.99 -32.30 -17.83
CA PRO A 19 -8.40 -32.96 -19.00
C PRO A 19 -6.97 -33.49 -18.73
N PHE A 20 -6.32 -33.01 -17.66
CA PHE A 20 -4.99 -33.43 -17.26
C PHE A 20 -4.98 -34.46 -16.11
N GLN A 21 -6.15 -35.00 -15.72
CA GLN A 21 -6.27 -35.93 -14.59
C GLN A 21 -5.28 -37.10 -14.68
N ASN A 22 -5.16 -37.71 -15.87
CA ASN A 22 -4.25 -38.85 -16.12
C ASN A 22 -2.76 -38.49 -15.97
N PHE A 23 -2.41 -37.21 -16.15
CA PHE A 23 -1.04 -36.71 -16.06
C PHE A 23 -0.77 -35.98 -14.73
N CYS A 24 -1.79 -35.83 -13.88
CA CYS A 24 -1.69 -35.07 -12.64
C CYS A 24 -1.13 -35.92 -11.51
N LEU A 25 0.14 -35.71 -11.18
CA LEU A 25 0.81 -36.42 -10.08
C LEU A 25 0.12 -36.19 -8.72
N ALA A 26 -0.40 -34.98 -8.48
CA ALA A 26 -1.13 -34.66 -7.25
C ALA A 26 -2.43 -35.47 -7.14
N TYR A 27 -3.12 -35.71 -8.26
CA TYR A 27 -4.31 -36.55 -8.31
C TYR A 27 -3.96 -38.03 -8.09
N GLN A 28 -2.96 -38.54 -8.82
CA GLN A 28 -2.49 -39.92 -8.70
C GLN A 28 -2.01 -40.28 -7.28
N ARG A 29 -1.49 -39.30 -6.54
CA ARG A 29 -0.99 -39.49 -5.16
C ARG A 29 -1.97 -39.07 -4.08
N HIS A 30 -3.21 -38.70 -4.41
CA HIS A 30 -4.19 -38.18 -3.46
C HIS A 30 -3.71 -36.96 -2.64
N GLN A 31 -2.90 -36.09 -3.26
CA GLN A 31 -2.27 -34.91 -2.64
C GLN A 31 -2.83 -33.58 -3.15
N VAL A 32 -3.93 -33.60 -3.90
CA VAL A 32 -4.53 -32.38 -4.49
C VAL A 32 -4.85 -31.34 -3.41
N ASP A 33 -5.35 -31.77 -2.25
CA ASP A 33 -5.72 -30.86 -1.15
C ASP A 33 -4.52 -30.33 -0.34
N CYS A 34 -3.32 -30.89 -0.56
CA CYS A 34 -2.09 -30.52 0.14
C CYS A 34 -1.19 -29.58 -0.68
N ILE A 35 -1.54 -29.31 -1.94
CA ILE A 35 -0.73 -28.57 -2.90
C ILE A 35 -1.54 -27.37 -3.43
N PRO A 36 -0.93 -26.19 -3.62
CA PRO A 36 0.45 -25.85 -3.29
C PRO A 36 0.68 -25.70 -1.78
N VAL A 37 1.88 -26.05 -1.33
CA VAL A 37 2.28 -25.78 0.06
C VAL A 37 2.19 -24.27 0.30
N LYS A 38 1.38 -23.87 1.29
CA LYS A 38 1.18 -22.46 1.62
C LYS A 38 2.53 -21.85 1.99
N LYS A 39 2.98 -20.86 1.21
CA LYS A 39 4.14 -20.05 1.59
C LYS A 39 3.82 -19.30 2.89
N VAL A 40 4.78 -19.28 3.80
CA VAL A 40 4.70 -18.46 5.01
C VAL A 40 4.55 -17.00 4.58
N LYS A 41 3.52 -16.32 5.10
CA LYS A 41 3.29 -14.90 4.80
C LYS A 41 4.44 -14.09 5.41
N ALA A 42 4.97 -13.13 4.67
CA ALA A 42 5.93 -12.18 5.20
C ALA A 42 5.32 -11.43 6.40
N LYS A 43 6.14 -11.14 7.42
CA LYS A 43 5.72 -10.33 8.56
C LYS A 43 5.30 -8.95 8.06
N LYS A 44 4.12 -8.51 8.52
CA LYS A 44 3.63 -7.15 8.28
C LYS A 44 4.47 -6.17 9.08
N THR A 45 4.91 -5.09 8.45
CA THR A 45 5.52 -3.95 9.14
C THR A 45 4.54 -2.78 9.15
N ASN A 46 4.50 -2.04 10.25
CA ASN A 46 3.75 -0.78 10.31
C ASN A 46 4.62 0.33 9.73
N ARG A 47 3.98 1.29 9.05
CA ARG A 47 4.64 2.49 8.50
C ARG A 47 3.75 3.70 8.80
N TYR A 48 4.33 4.77 9.27
CA TYR A 48 3.57 5.94 9.74
C TYR A 48 3.88 7.12 8.82
N PHE A 49 2.87 7.62 8.09
CA PHE A 49 3.05 8.65 7.07
C PHE A 49 2.32 9.95 7.44
N HIS A 50 3.07 11.04 7.52
CA HIS A 50 2.54 12.37 7.76
C HIS A 50 2.45 13.10 6.43
N TYR A 51 1.24 13.26 5.88
CA TYR A 51 1.01 13.78 4.54
C TYR A 51 0.65 15.27 4.52
N PHE A 52 1.33 16.03 3.67
CA PHE A 52 1.07 17.45 3.48
C PHE A 52 0.26 17.71 2.21
N ILE A 53 -0.95 18.25 2.37
CA ILE A 53 -1.76 18.80 1.28
C ILE A 53 -1.40 20.27 1.14
N ILE A 54 -0.52 20.55 0.20
CA ILE A 54 -0.07 21.91 -0.09
C ILE A 54 -0.82 22.39 -1.34
N LYS A 55 -1.68 23.40 -1.18
CA LYS A 55 -2.33 24.09 -2.29
C LYS A 55 -1.75 25.48 -2.50
N ASP A 56 -1.53 25.80 -3.76
CA ASP A 56 -1.32 27.16 -4.23
C ASP A 56 -2.70 27.80 -4.47
N THR A 57 -3.08 28.73 -3.59
CA THR A 57 -4.35 29.44 -3.68
C THR A 57 -4.40 30.47 -4.80
N LYS A 58 -3.25 30.95 -5.30
CA LYS A 58 -3.20 31.89 -6.42
C LYS A 58 -3.35 31.15 -7.75
N ALA A 59 -2.69 30.01 -7.90
CA ALA A 59 -2.71 29.21 -9.12
C ALA A 59 -3.79 28.12 -9.15
N HIS A 60 -4.53 27.92 -8.06
CA HIS A 60 -5.50 26.81 -7.89
C HIS A 60 -4.90 25.43 -8.16
N LYS A 61 -3.65 25.21 -7.75
CA LYS A 61 -2.91 23.96 -7.97
C LYS A 61 -2.63 23.26 -6.65
N THR A 62 -2.49 21.94 -6.70
CA THR A 62 -2.07 21.12 -5.57
C THR A 62 -0.73 20.47 -5.86
N ILE A 63 0.17 20.49 -4.88
CA ILE A 63 1.51 19.94 -5.04
C ILE A 63 1.48 18.43 -4.80
N LEU A 64 2.02 17.70 -5.78
CA LEU A 64 2.25 16.25 -5.70
C LEU A 64 3.71 15.97 -6.04
N GLN A 65 4.26 14.93 -5.43
CA GLN A 65 5.59 14.43 -5.74
C GLN A 65 5.51 13.01 -6.31
N GLN A 66 6.36 12.71 -7.29
CA GLN A 66 6.50 11.37 -7.82
C GLN A 66 7.37 10.51 -6.89
N ARG A 67 6.93 9.28 -6.61
CA ARG A 67 7.68 8.33 -5.78
C ARG A 67 8.89 7.79 -6.54
N LYS A 68 10.10 8.21 -6.14
CA LYS A 68 11.37 7.74 -6.72
C LYS A 68 11.93 6.47 -6.08
N LYS A 69 11.53 6.17 -4.84
CA LYS A 69 11.98 4.96 -4.14
C LYS A 69 11.28 3.73 -4.73
N SER A 70 12.04 2.67 -5.02
CA SER A 70 11.50 1.38 -5.46
C SER A 70 10.74 0.73 -4.29
N ASP A 71 9.46 1.03 -4.22
CA ASP A 71 8.51 0.62 -3.18
C ASP A 71 7.17 0.33 -3.88
N ILE A 72 6.16 -0.15 -3.13
CA ILE A 72 4.87 -0.66 -3.66
C ILE A 72 4.14 0.25 -4.66
N TRP A 73 4.45 1.55 -4.68
CA TRP A 73 3.86 2.56 -5.57
C TRP A 73 4.94 3.36 -6.32
N HIS A 74 6.03 2.71 -6.71
CA HIS A 74 7.09 3.33 -7.51
C HIS A 74 6.51 4.05 -8.73
N LEU A 75 7.00 5.26 -8.99
CA LEU A 75 6.57 6.18 -10.07
C LEU A 75 5.14 6.73 -9.99
N LEU A 76 4.33 6.34 -8.99
CA LEU A 76 3.05 6.99 -8.75
C LEU A 76 3.24 8.34 -8.05
N PHE A 77 2.28 9.24 -8.26
CA PHE A 77 2.23 10.53 -7.57
C PHE A 77 1.56 10.39 -6.20
N GLN A 78 2.06 11.14 -5.24
CA GLN A 78 1.53 11.23 -3.89
C GLN A 78 1.67 12.65 -3.35
N PHE A 79 0.97 12.96 -2.26
CA PHE A 79 1.29 14.15 -1.48
C PHE A 79 2.70 14.04 -0.88
N PRO A 80 3.41 15.18 -0.73
CA PRO A 80 4.60 15.26 0.12
C PRO A 80 4.34 14.63 1.48
N LEU A 81 5.32 13.90 2.03
CA LEU A 81 5.17 13.27 3.33
C LEU A 81 6.48 13.20 4.12
N ILE A 82 6.36 13.04 5.43
CA ILE A 82 7.41 12.52 6.33
C ILE A 82 7.00 11.14 6.81
N GLU A 83 7.93 10.18 6.79
CA GLU A 83 7.72 8.84 7.34
C GLU A 83 8.39 8.74 8.72
N THR A 84 7.66 8.26 9.73
CA THR A 84 8.17 7.98 11.08
C THR A 84 8.17 6.48 11.38
N ASN A 85 9.02 6.08 12.33
CA ASN A 85 9.10 4.69 12.78
C ASN A 85 7.97 4.30 13.74
N GLU A 86 7.30 5.29 14.34
CA GLU A 86 6.27 5.12 15.36
C GLU A 86 5.04 6.00 15.07
N ASN A 87 3.90 5.63 15.67
CA ASN A 87 2.67 6.43 15.62
C ASN A 87 2.81 7.61 16.58
N MET A 88 3.23 8.76 16.07
CA MET A 88 3.44 9.95 16.87
C MET A 88 3.00 11.20 16.10
N LEU A 89 2.61 12.23 16.83
CA LEU A 89 2.45 13.56 16.26
C LEU A 89 3.84 14.15 15.96
N LEU A 90 3.94 14.87 14.86
CA LEU A 90 5.14 15.64 14.55
C LEU A 90 5.17 16.92 15.39
N SER A 91 6.35 17.30 15.88
CA SER A 91 6.56 18.65 16.41
C SER A 91 6.46 19.69 15.28
N PHE A 92 6.16 20.93 15.65
CA PHE A 92 6.15 22.06 14.70
C PHE A 92 7.46 22.16 13.91
N ASP A 93 8.61 21.95 14.55
CA ASP A 93 9.92 22.02 13.90
C ASP A 93 10.06 20.96 12.79
N ASN A 94 9.63 19.73 13.06
CA ASN A 94 9.67 18.63 12.09
C ASN A 94 8.75 18.89 10.89
N ILE A 95 7.58 19.48 11.14
CA ILE A 95 6.63 19.87 10.10
C ILE A 95 7.27 20.95 9.21
N MET A 96 7.84 21.98 9.82
CA MET A 96 8.45 23.09 9.09
C MET A 96 9.64 22.64 8.26
N GLU A 97 10.50 21.77 8.79
CA GLU A 97 11.62 21.20 8.02
C GLU A 97 11.12 20.40 6.80
N GLY A 98 10.04 19.63 6.95
CA GLY A 98 9.39 18.91 5.87
C GLY A 98 8.84 19.81 4.76
N LEU A 99 8.22 20.93 5.15
CA LEU A 99 7.64 21.90 4.23
C LEU A 99 8.70 22.73 3.51
N ILE A 100 9.78 23.13 4.20
CA ILE A 100 10.90 23.89 3.60
C ILE A 100 11.56 23.08 2.48
N LYS A 101 11.69 21.76 2.63
CA LYS A 101 12.21 20.87 1.57
C LYS A 101 11.40 20.92 0.28
N GLN A 102 10.13 21.35 0.33
CA GLN A 102 9.26 21.47 -0.85
C GLN A 102 9.36 22.84 -1.55
N LYS A 103 10.26 23.74 -1.11
CA LYS A 103 10.49 25.07 -1.72
C LYS A 103 9.20 25.90 -1.90
N CYS A 104 8.34 25.90 -0.88
CA CYS A 104 7.08 26.64 -0.91
C CYS A 104 7.08 27.76 0.12
N GLU A 105 6.55 28.94 -0.25
CA GLU A 105 6.26 30.01 0.71
C GLU A 105 4.94 29.72 1.43
N LEU A 106 5.02 29.52 2.75
CA LEU A 106 3.88 29.20 3.59
C LEU A 106 3.16 30.48 4.01
N SER A 107 1.83 30.48 3.86
CA SER A 107 0.98 31.62 4.25
C SER A 107 -0.13 31.25 5.23
N HIS A 108 -0.45 29.96 5.39
CA HIS A 108 -1.40 29.46 6.38
C HIS A 108 -1.16 27.96 6.59
N VAL A 109 -1.24 27.48 7.84
CA VAL A 109 -1.10 26.06 8.19
C VAL A 109 -2.35 25.66 8.97
N SER A 110 -3.04 24.61 8.52
CA SER A 110 -4.17 24.02 9.26
C SER A 110 -3.91 22.54 9.51
N PHE A 111 -4.26 22.11 10.72
CA PHE A 111 -4.11 20.73 11.18
C PHE A 111 -5.46 20.04 11.05
N LEU A 112 -5.47 18.85 10.43
CA LEU A 112 -6.64 18.00 10.43
C LEU A 112 -6.34 16.77 11.29
N ASP A 113 -7.00 16.71 12.46
CA ASP A 113 -6.82 15.63 13.45
C ASP A 113 -7.61 14.36 13.09
N THR A 114 -7.64 13.98 11.80
CA THR A 114 -8.28 12.75 11.36
C THR A 114 -7.24 11.70 10.99
N GLU A 115 -7.11 10.67 11.84
CA GLU A 115 -6.36 9.48 11.51
C GLU A 115 -7.08 8.71 10.38
N ILE A 116 -6.51 8.70 9.18
CA ILE A 116 -7.02 7.87 8.09
C ILE A 116 -6.20 6.58 8.01
N PHE A 117 -6.87 5.44 8.21
CA PHE A 117 -6.28 4.12 8.02
C PHE A 117 -6.43 3.69 6.55
N HIS A 118 -5.32 3.65 5.81
CA HIS A 118 -5.35 3.09 4.45
C HIS A 118 -5.15 1.56 4.50
N GLN A 119 -6.22 0.79 4.26
CA GLN A 119 -6.20 -0.68 4.31
C GLN A 119 -6.22 -1.30 2.91
N THR A 120 -5.16 -1.07 2.12
CA THR A 120 -4.87 -1.92 0.94
C THR A 120 -3.35 -2.19 0.91
N SER A 121 -2.95 -3.47 0.89
CA SER A 121 -1.57 -4.00 1.14
C SER A 121 -1.25 -4.26 2.64
N PRO A 122 -0.32 -5.16 3.04
CA PRO A 122 -0.14 -5.65 4.41
C PRO A 122 0.32 -4.62 5.45
N THR A 123 0.31 -3.34 5.12
CA THR A 123 0.93 -2.26 5.87
C THR A 123 -0.17 -1.38 6.46
N ARG A 124 -0.19 -1.19 7.77
CA ARG A 124 -1.01 -0.12 8.38
C ARG A 124 -0.32 1.21 8.09
N ILE A 125 -1.05 2.10 7.43
CA ILE A 125 -0.64 3.47 7.12
C ILE A 125 -1.57 4.39 7.91
N SER A 126 -1.01 5.14 8.85
CA SER A 126 -1.68 6.30 9.46
C SER A 126 -1.34 7.52 8.61
N ILE A 127 -2.35 8.30 8.22
CA ILE A 127 -2.21 9.54 7.45
C ILE A 127 -2.67 10.70 8.33
N LEU A 128 -1.76 11.63 8.65
CA LEU A 128 -2.08 12.94 9.22
C LEU A 128 -2.06 13.96 8.09
N LEU A 129 -3.16 14.71 7.92
CA LEU A 129 -3.40 15.61 6.79
C LEU A 129 -3.14 17.07 7.19
N TYR A 130 -2.29 17.78 6.45
CA TYR A 130 -2.10 19.22 6.60
C TYR A 130 -2.69 19.92 5.38
N ILE A 131 -3.71 20.78 5.53
CA ILE A 131 -4.34 21.47 4.40
C ILE A 131 -3.90 22.94 4.35
N LYS A 132 -3.61 23.44 3.15
CA LYS A 132 -4.16 24.72 2.67
C LYS A 132 -5.05 24.41 1.46
#